data_AF-A0AAV8WEM0-F1
#
_entry.id   AF-A0AAV8WEM0-F1
#
_cell.length_a   1.000
_cell.length_b   1.000
_cell.length_c   1.000
_cell.angle_alpha   90.00
_cell.angle_beta   90.00
_cell.angle_gamma   90.00
#
_symmetry.space_group_name_H-M   'P 1'
#
loop_
_entity.id
_entity.type
_entity.pdbx_description
1 polymer ?
#
loop_
_entity_poly.entity_id
_entity_poly.type
_entity_poly.pdbx_seq_one_letter_code
_entity_poly.pdbx_strand_id
1 'polypeptide(L)'
;MTRLGLALTAATLVVGVLASTVEAYTDKQLELFLQEMVPEEEKAAFMRYAIIRGYEVTEGVHTGLYVPEVSVTASPKLLKALYKYFLKQHSMPSITTHPYPMDVICFPSGCIEINDPGVHPFN
;
A
#
# COMPACT_ATOMS: atom_id res chain seq x y z
N MET A 1 -1.85 19.99 54.40
CA MET A 1 -1.39 21.21 53.71
C MET A 1 0.04 20.89 53.25
N THR A 2 0.43 20.79 51.99
CA THR A 2 0.17 21.64 50.80
C THR A 2 0.37 20.82 49.51
N ARG A 3 -0.34 21.20 48.45
CA ARG A 3 -0.24 20.69 47.08
C ARG A 3 1.01 21.23 46.37
N LEU A 4 1.58 20.45 45.45
CA LEU A 4 2.21 20.86 44.17
C LEU A 4 2.53 19.54 43.44
N GLY A 5 2.20 19.27 42.19
CA GLY A 5 1.85 20.09 41.04
C GLY A 5 2.40 19.33 39.82
N LEU A 6 1.54 19.14 38.81
CA LEU A 6 1.80 18.41 37.56
C LEU A 6 3.18 18.62 36.94
N ALA A 7 3.74 17.56 36.36
CA ALA A 7 4.51 17.66 35.13
C ALA A 7 4.11 16.51 34.19
N LEU A 8 3.27 16.87 33.22
CA LEU A 8 3.07 16.18 31.95
C LEU A 8 4.42 15.97 31.26
N THR A 9 4.75 14.73 30.92
CA THR A 9 5.57 14.46 29.72
C THR A 9 5.11 13.14 29.10
N ALA A 10 4.34 13.31 28.02
CA ALA A 10 4.13 12.39 26.91
C ALA A 10 4.68 10.97 27.10
N ALA A 11 3.82 10.05 27.53
CA ALA A 11 3.99 8.66 27.16
C ALA A 11 3.72 8.58 25.65
N THR A 12 4.80 8.70 24.89
CA THR A 12 4.88 8.46 23.45
C THR A 12 4.00 7.26 23.12
N LEU A 13 3.01 7.47 22.25
CA LEU A 13 2.17 6.40 21.73
C LEU A 13 3.07 5.48 20.89
N VAL A 14 3.75 4.53 21.55
CA VAL A 14 4.45 3.43 20.91
C VAL A 14 3.39 2.42 20.50
N VAL A 15 2.67 2.72 19.42
CA VAL A 15 1.80 1.74 18.77
C VAL A 15 2.68 0.92 17.83
N GLY A 16 3.17 -0.20 18.37
CA GLY A 16 3.43 -1.43 17.63
C GLY A 16 4.49 -1.34 16.54
N VAL A 17 5.76 -1.39 16.94
CA VAL A 17 6.82 -1.94 16.09
C VAL A 17 6.38 -3.36 15.71
N LEU A 18 6.00 -3.59 14.45
CA LEU A 18 5.90 -4.93 13.86
C LEU A 18 7.31 -5.52 13.77
N ALA A 19 7.85 -5.92 14.92
CA ALA A 19 9.04 -6.72 15.03
C ALA A 19 8.65 -8.20 14.79
N SER A 20 8.36 -8.56 13.53
CA SER A 20 8.26 -9.97 13.14
C SER A 20 9.51 -10.39 12.38
N THR A 21 10.36 -11.12 13.09
CA THR A 21 11.43 -11.94 12.53
C THR A 21 10.80 -12.96 11.57
N VAL A 22 11.09 -12.85 10.28
CA VAL A 22 10.76 -13.84 9.22
C VAL A 22 9.27 -14.10 8.95
N GLU A 23 8.35 -13.17 9.19
CA GLU A 23 6.98 -13.33 8.66
C GLU A 23 6.88 -12.64 7.29
N ALA A 24 6.59 -13.43 6.27
CA ALA A 24 6.00 -12.93 5.04
C ALA A 24 4.64 -12.30 5.40
N TYR A 25 4.30 -11.16 4.80
CA TYR A 25 2.98 -10.57 4.99
C TYR A 25 1.92 -11.52 4.43
N THR A 26 0.86 -11.76 5.20
CA THR A 26 -0.33 -12.47 4.72
C THR A 26 -1.18 -11.54 3.85
N ASP A 27 -1.94 -12.10 2.91
CA ASP A 27 -2.87 -11.34 2.06
C ASP A 27 -3.79 -10.42 2.90
N LYS A 28 -4.33 -10.93 4.01
CA LYS A 28 -5.18 -10.16 4.93
C LYS A 28 -4.46 -8.97 5.58
N GLN A 29 -3.17 -9.12 5.93
CA GLN A 29 -2.40 -8.00 6.48
C GLN A 29 -2.16 -6.93 5.42
N LEU A 30 -1.96 -7.32 4.16
CA LEU A 30 -1.79 -6.39 3.05
C LEU A 30 -3.11 -5.67 2.73
N GLU A 31 -4.24 -6.37 2.75
CA GLU A 31 -5.57 -5.79 2.59
C GLU A 31 -5.88 -4.77 3.68
N LEU A 32 -5.65 -5.12 4.95
CA LEU A 32 -5.83 -4.19 6.08
C LEU A 32 -4.93 -2.98 5.96
N PHE A 33 -3.67 -3.16 5.54
CA PHE A 33 -2.78 -2.04 5.29
C PHE A 33 -3.35 -1.10 4.21
N LEU A 34 -3.79 -1.65 3.07
CA LEU A 34 -4.36 -0.86 1.98
C LEU A 34 -5.66 -0.15 2.39
N GLN A 35 -6.47 -0.75 3.28
CA GLN A 35 -7.74 -0.19 3.72
C GLN A 35 -7.56 0.91 4.78
N GLU A 36 -6.68 0.68 5.75
CA GLU A 36 -6.60 1.49 6.98
C GLU A 36 -5.46 2.51 6.95
N MET A 37 -4.37 2.24 6.22
CA MET A 37 -3.17 3.08 6.23
C MET A 37 -3.05 3.99 5.02
N VAL A 38 -3.75 3.68 3.94
CA VAL A 38 -3.69 4.45 2.69
C VAL A 38 -4.95 5.32 2.60
N PRO A 39 -4.81 6.67 2.57
CA PRO A 39 -5.94 7.58 2.37
C PRO A 39 -6.72 7.21 1.10
N GLU A 40 -8.04 7.24 1.18
CA GLU A 40 -8.93 6.81 0.09
C GLU A 40 -8.64 7.55 -1.22
N GLU A 41 -8.40 8.86 -1.13
CA GLU A 41 -8.03 9.75 -2.23
C GLU A 41 -6.66 9.43 -2.86
N GLU A 42 -5.77 8.78 -2.12
CA GLU A 42 -4.43 8.40 -2.57
C GLU A 42 -4.33 6.93 -2.99
N LYS A 43 -5.36 6.10 -2.75
CA LYS A 43 -5.27 4.64 -2.97
C LYS A 43 -4.78 4.27 -4.36
N ALA A 44 -5.32 4.89 -5.41
CA ALA A 44 -4.89 4.61 -6.77
C ALA A 44 -3.41 4.99 -7.01
N ALA A 45 -3.00 6.18 -6.56
CA ALA A 45 -1.63 6.66 -6.68
C ALA A 45 -0.66 5.78 -5.88
N PHE A 46 -1.02 5.41 -4.66
CA PHE A 46 -0.26 4.50 -3.80
C PHE A 46 -0.14 3.11 -4.40
N MET A 47 -1.20 2.57 -4.98
CA MET A 47 -1.14 1.26 -5.62
C MET A 47 -0.21 1.28 -6.84
N ARG A 48 -0.31 2.29 -7.70
CA ARG A 48 0.65 2.47 -8.81
C ARG A 48 2.08 2.62 -8.30
N TYR A 49 2.30 3.43 -7.26
CA TYR A 49 3.59 3.54 -6.58
C TYR A 49 4.09 2.17 -6.08
N ALA A 50 3.25 1.40 -5.38
CA ALA A 50 3.59 0.13 -4.78
C ALA A 50 3.85 -0.97 -5.82
N ILE A 51 3.11 -0.98 -6.93
CA ILE A 51 3.30 -1.89 -8.05
C ILE A 51 4.64 -1.63 -8.73
N ILE A 52 4.92 -0.37 -9.12
CA ILE A 52 6.16 -0.02 -9.83
C ILE A 52 7.37 -0.22 -8.92
N ARG A 53 7.37 0.37 -7.72
CA ARG A 53 8.49 0.24 -6.78
C ARG A 53 8.64 -1.18 -6.27
N GLY A 54 7.55 -1.91 -6.08
CA GLY A 54 7.59 -3.30 -5.68
C GLY A 54 8.21 -4.21 -6.75
N TYR A 55 7.91 -3.98 -8.03
CA TYR A 55 8.59 -4.66 -9.14
C TYR A 55 10.08 -4.33 -9.17
N GLU A 56 10.45 -3.05 -9.15
CA GLU A 56 11.85 -2.59 -9.17
C GLU A 56 12.69 -3.21 -8.04
N VAL A 57 12.16 -3.23 -6.83
CA VAL A 57 12.84 -3.81 -5.66
C VAL A 57 12.84 -5.34 -5.72
N THR A 58 11.83 -5.98 -6.34
CA THR A 58 11.76 -7.44 -6.48
C THR A 58 12.79 -7.95 -7.49
N GLU A 59 12.84 -7.33 -8.69
CA GLU A 59 13.70 -7.76 -9.79
C GLU A 59 15.09 -7.09 -9.77
N GLY A 60 15.29 -6.07 -8.93
CA GLY A 60 16.55 -5.33 -8.89
C GLY A 60 16.80 -4.48 -10.14
N VAL A 61 15.72 -3.97 -10.76
CA VAL A 61 15.76 -3.17 -11.98
C VAL A 61 15.15 -1.79 -11.75
N HIS A 62 15.35 -0.88 -12.69
CA HIS A 62 14.65 0.40 -12.75
C HIS A 62 13.76 0.43 -14.00
N THR A 63 12.48 0.72 -13.82
CA THR A 63 11.49 0.64 -14.91
C THR A 63 11.48 1.88 -15.80
N GLY A 64 11.85 3.04 -15.25
CA GLY A 64 11.70 4.33 -15.92
C GLY A 64 10.25 4.80 -16.04
N LEU A 65 9.29 4.07 -15.46
CA LEU A 65 7.90 4.48 -15.41
C LEU A 65 7.70 5.68 -14.48
N TYR A 66 6.69 6.49 -14.76
CA TYR A 66 6.27 7.54 -13.84
C TYR A 66 5.76 6.93 -12.54
N VAL A 67 6.41 7.28 -11.43
CA VAL A 67 6.02 6.89 -10.08
C VAL A 67 5.31 8.07 -9.43
N PRO A 68 4.02 7.94 -9.06
CA PRO A 68 3.30 9.00 -8.37
C PRO A 68 3.95 9.38 -7.03
N GLU A 69 3.86 10.65 -6.69
CA GLU A 69 4.12 11.11 -5.32
C GLU A 69 2.95 10.72 -4.43
N VAL A 70 3.26 10.16 -3.26
CA VAL A 70 2.28 9.67 -2.28
C VAL A 70 2.74 10.04 -0.88
N SER A 71 1.82 10.30 0.03
CA SER A 71 2.13 10.65 1.42
C SER A 71 2.52 9.43 2.25
N VAL A 72 2.09 8.23 1.84
CA VAL A 72 2.37 6.97 2.53
C VAL A 72 3.63 6.31 1.95
N THR A 73 4.68 6.23 2.77
CA THR A 73 5.90 5.50 2.41
C THR A 73 5.82 4.04 2.82
N ALA A 74 6.25 3.12 1.94
CA ALA A 74 6.33 1.69 2.23
C ALA A 74 7.79 1.21 2.28
N SER A 75 8.09 0.30 3.22
CA SER A 75 9.41 -0.32 3.28
C SER A 75 9.66 -1.21 2.05
N PRO A 76 10.93 -1.47 1.65
CA PRO A 76 11.25 -2.41 0.58
C PRO A 76 10.61 -3.80 0.74
N LYS A 77 10.52 -4.30 1.99
CA LYS A 77 9.89 -5.60 2.29
C LYS A 77 8.39 -5.56 2.01
N LEU A 78 7.71 -4.48 2.42
CA LEU A 78 6.28 -4.28 2.19
C LEU A 78 5.99 -4.10 0.70
N LEU A 79 6.80 -3.31 -0.01
CA LEU A 79 6.68 -3.12 -1.47
C LEU A 79 6.76 -4.44 -2.24
N LYS A 80 7.73 -5.30 -1.91
CA LYS A 80 7.82 -6.64 -2.51
C LYS A 80 6.58 -7.48 -2.24
N ALA A 81 6.04 -7.41 -1.04
CA ALA A 81 4.86 -8.18 -0.65
C ALA A 81 3.60 -7.69 -1.36
N LEU A 82 3.39 -6.37 -1.39
CA LEU A 82 2.30 -5.73 -2.12
C LEU A 82 2.35 -6.05 -3.61
N TYR A 83 3.52 -5.96 -4.24
CA TYR A 83 3.66 -6.32 -5.65
C TYR A 83 3.28 -7.78 -5.94
N LYS A 84 3.76 -8.73 -5.13
CA LYS A 84 3.39 -10.15 -5.27
C LYS A 84 1.89 -10.38 -5.04
N TYR A 85 1.30 -9.66 -4.09
CA TYR A 85 -0.13 -9.70 -3.83
C TYR A 85 -0.92 -9.20 -5.05
N PHE A 86 -0.57 -8.04 -5.61
CA PHE A 86 -1.23 -7.51 -6.80
C PHE A 86 -1.08 -8.41 -8.02
N LEU A 87 0.11 -9.00 -8.20
CA LEU A 87 0.35 -9.97 -9.27
C LEU A 87 -0.52 -11.23 -9.12
N LYS A 88 -0.75 -11.69 -7.88
CA LYS A 88 -1.61 -12.85 -7.58
C LYS A 88 -3.09 -12.55 -7.81
N GLN A 89 -3.56 -11.38 -7.37
CA GLN A 89 -4.98 -11.03 -7.44
C GLN A 89 -5.39 -10.54 -8.83
N HIS A 90 -4.45 -10.07 -9.65
CA HIS A 90 -4.64 -9.48 -10.99
C HIS A 90 -5.58 -8.26 -11.05
N SER A 91 -6.27 -7.95 -9.95
CA SER A 91 -7.29 -6.92 -9.81
C SER A 91 -7.28 -6.41 -8.37
N MET A 92 -7.83 -5.21 -8.16
CA MET A 92 -7.76 -4.50 -6.88
C MET A 92 -9.07 -4.58 -6.10
N PRO A 93 -9.03 -4.42 -4.76
CA PRO A 93 -10.21 -4.09 -3.98
C PRO A 93 -10.84 -2.79 -4.52
N SER A 94 -12.17 -2.77 -4.57
CA SER A 94 -12.98 -1.65 -5.07
C SER A 94 -12.54 -0.30 -4.50
N ILE A 95 -11.96 0.57 -5.34
CA ILE A 95 -11.85 2.01 -5.05
C ILE A 95 -13.19 2.61 -5.46
N THR A 96 -14.05 2.95 -4.49
CA THR A 96 -15.42 3.38 -4.79
C THR A 96 -15.54 4.87 -5.11
N THR A 97 -14.45 5.64 -4.98
CA THR A 97 -14.56 7.10 -4.83
C THR A 97 -13.86 7.94 -5.88
N HIS A 98 -12.97 7.39 -6.72
CA HIS A 98 -12.16 8.20 -7.62
C HIS A 98 -12.12 7.65 -9.06
N PRO A 99 -12.49 8.45 -10.07
CA PRO A 99 -12.49 8.05 -11.48
C PRO A 99 -11.06 8.12 -12.01
N TYR A 100 -10.19 7.21 -11.59
CA TYR A 100 -8.93 6.98 -12.30
C TYR A 100 -9.24 6.08 -13.50
N PRO A 101 -8.81 6.45 -14.71
CA PRO A 101 -8.98 5.59 -15.88
C PRO A 101 -8.33 4.23 -15.59
N MET A 102 -8.94 3.15 -16.12
CA MET A 102 -8.37 1.80 -16.02
C MET A 102 -6.91 1.84 -16.45
N ASP A 103 -6.02 1.44 -15.56
CA ASP A 103 -4.58 1.48 -15.80
C ASP A 103 -4.03 0.06 -15.72
N VAL A 104 -3.54 -0.45 -16.84
CA VAL A 104 -2.93 -1.78 -16.88
C VAL A 104 -1.42 -1.59 -16.91
N ILE A 105 -0.76 -2.04 -15.84
CA ILE A 105 0.69 -2.01 -15.74
C ILE A 105 1.22 -3.41 -16.04
N CYS A 106 1.96 -3.54 -17.13
CA CYS A 106 2.56 -4.81 -17.54
C CYS A 106 4.07 -4.82 -17.28
N PHE A 107 4.53 -5.92 -16.69
CA PHE A 107 5.93 -6.29 -16.53
C PHE A 107 6.18 -7.65 -17.18
N PRO A 108 7.45 -8.08 -17.39
CA PRO A 108 7.77 -9.41 -17.89
C PRO A 108 7.14 -10.57 -17.10
N SER A 109 6.88 -10.35 -15.81
CA SER A 109 6.27 -11.31 -14.87
C SER A 109 4.73 -11.32 -14.90
N GLY A 110 4.09 -10.40 -15.61
CA GLY A 110 2.63 -10.33 -15.74
C GLY A 110 2.09 -8.90 -15.75
N CYS A 111 0.77 -8.79 -15.98
CA CYS A 111 0.05 -7.52 -15.96
C CYS A 111 -0.84 -7.43 -14.71
N ILE A 112 -0.97 -6.22 -14.20
CA ILE A 112 -1.81 -5.88 -13.06
C ILE A 112 -2.79 -4.80 -13.53
N GLU A 113 -4.09 -5.08 -13.37
CA GLU A 113 -5.15 -4.13 -13.70
C GLU A 113 -5.51 -3.29 -12.47
N ILE A 114 -5.33 -1.99 -12.59
CA ILE A 114 -5.77 -0.99 -11.62
C ILE A 114 -7.19 -0.57 -12.05
N ASN A 115 -8.17 -1.43 -11.75
CA ASN A 115 -9.58 -1.22 -12.12
C ASN A 115 -10.40 -0.48 -11.05
N ASP A 116 -11.24 0.41 -11.56
CA ASP A 116 -12.38 1.06 -10.90
C ASP A 116 -13.65 0.22 -11.14
N PRO A 117 -14.28 -0.35 -10.11
CA PRO A 117 -15.53 -1.11 -10.26
C PRO A 117 -16.76 -0.26 -10.58
N GLY A 118 -16.66 1.07 -10.63
CA GLY A 118 -17.72 1.94 -11.14
C GLY A 118 -18.04 1.73 -12.62
N VAL A 119 -17.15 1.08 -13.39
CA VAL A 119 -17.31 0.81 -14.83
C VAL A 119 -17.63 -0.67 -15.13
N HIS A 120 -17.38 -1.56 -14.17
CA HIS A 120 -17.84 -2.95 -14.20
C HIS A 120 -18.93 -3.15 -13.14
N PRO A 121 -20.23 -2.98 -13.47
CA PRO A 121 -21.27 -3.40 -12.56
C PRO A 121 -21.08 -4.91 -12.31
N PHE A 122 -21.05 -5.27 -11.04
CA PHE A 122 -21.02 -6.64 -10.53
C PHE A 122 -21.81 -7.60 -11.43
N ASN A 123 -21.18 -8.71 -11.82
CA ASN A 123 -21.93 -9.94 -12.10
C ASN A 123 -22.26 -10.62 -10.78
#